data_AF-A0A6H0D0H7-F1
#
_entry.id   AF-A0A6H0D0H7-F1
#
_cell.length_a   1.000
_cell.length_b   1.000
_cell.length_c   1.000
_cell.angle_alpha   90.00
_cell.angle_beta   90.00
_cell.angle_gamma   90.00
#
_symmetry.space_group_name_H-M   'P 1'
#
loop_
_entity.id
_entity.type
_entity.pdbx_description
1 polymer ?
#
loop_
_entity_poly.entity_id
_entity_poly.type
_entity_poly.pdbx_seq_one_letter_code
_entity_poly.pdbx_strand_id
1 'polypeptide(L)'
;MSDATPQTNPTPPPDSQAALGDAVRRLRDLLQDLPGTHDVLADSAHRVRVLSYDGDVLAAPGTDTADPQAVTVAKAVLARAGIQADVERLERAVGPAVLTTVHSAEGVNRLFQAVIDTLPHPLKVTRELVAVMREHNFCDPAAVYTLHGHVKGIQLTLEDARKVRAALGEPQAAPAPTRPQELYAVADDLARFLSEKLGGDSVGVRAYPARGILCDYCMDDLLVLGPLTIAQAEALTSALARTLLEVL
;
A
#
# COMPACT_ATOMS: atom_id res chain seq x y z
N MET A 1 -19.56 -23.26 -51.40
CA MET A 1 -20.27 -22.64 -50.26
C MET A 1 -19.49 -23.07 -49.03
N SER A 2 -18.78 -22.15 -48.38
CA SER A 2 -17.89 -22.45 -47.25
C SER A 2 -18.63 -22.11 -45.97
N ASP A 3 -18.93 -23.13 -45.16
CA ASP A 3 -19.45 -22.97 -43.81
C ASP A 3 -18.32 -22.53 -42.88
N ALA A 4 -18.42 -21.31 -42.34
CA ALA A 4 -17.58 -20.81 -41.26
C ALA A 4 -18.18 -21.26 -39.92
N THR A 5 -17.50 -22.16 -39.23
CA THR A 5 -17.85 -22.54 -37.86
C THR A 5 -17.45 -21.39 -36.93
N PRO A 6 -18.35 -20.87 -36.07
CA PRO A 6 -17.99 -19.85 -35.09
C PRO A 6 -17.06 -20.46 -34.04
N GLN A 7 -15.85 -19.92 -33.92
CA GLN A 7 -14.96 -20.20 -32.80
C GLN A 7 -15.56 -19.61 -31.53
N THR A 8 -16.14 -20.45 -30.68
CA THR A 8 -16.42 -20.12 -29.29
C THR A 8 -15.09 -20.05 -28.54
N ASN A 9 -14.66 -18.84 -28.17
CA ASN A 9 -13.57 -18.69 -27.22
C ASN A 9 -13.95 -19.42 -25.92
N PRO A 10 -13.13 -20.37 -25.43
CA PRO A 10 -13.43 -21.08 -24.21
C PRO A 10 -13.42 -20.09 -23.03
N THR A 11 -14.52 -20.05 -22.28
CA THR A 11 -14.60 -19.34 -21.01
C THR A 11 -13.55 -19.94 -20.06
N PRO A 12 -12.60 -19.15 -19.54
CA PRO A 12 -11.59 -19.68 -18.64
C PRO A 12 -12.22 -20.18 -17.34
N PRO A 13 -11.59 -21.15 -16.67
CA PRO A 13 -12.11 -21.72 -15.44
C PRO A 13 -12.33 -20.66 -14.36
N PRO A 14 -13.38 -20.80 -13.51
CA PRO A 14 -13.81 -19.80 -12.54
C PRO A 14 -12.70 -19.36 -11.57
N ASP A 15 -11.80 -20.27 -11.19
CA ASP A 15 -10.66 -19.97 -10.30
C ASP A 15 -9.65 -18.99 -10.92
N SER A 16 -9.51 -19.02 -12.25
CA SER A 16 -8.62 -18.08 -12.96
C SER A 16 -9.22 -16.68 -13.05
N GLN A 17 -10.54 -16.55 -13.01
CA GLN A 17 -11.22 -15.24 -13.00
C GLN A 17 -11.15 -14.58 -11.63
N ALA A 18 -11.34 -15.35 -10.55
CA ALA A 18 -11.19 -14.85 -9.18
C ALA A 18 -9.75 -14.37 -8.90
N ALA A 19 -8.74 -15.18 -9.29
CA ALA A 19 -7.34 -14.82 -9.14
C ALA A 19 -6.94 -13.56 -9.91
N LEU A 20 -7.47 -13.38 -11.13
CA LEU A 20 -7.25 -12.17 -11.93
C LEU A 20 -7.93 -10.94 -11.27
N GLY A 21 -9.14 -11.11 -10.75
CA GLY A 21 -9.85 -10.05 -10.02
C GLY A 21 -9.08 -9.57 -8.80
N ASP A 22 -8.53 -10.48 -8.00
CA ASP A 22 -7.68 -10.14 -6.86
C ASP A 22 -6.35 -9.50 -7.26
N ALA A 23 -5.74 -9.94 -8.36
CA ALA A 23 -4.54 -9.31 -8.89
C ALA A 23 -4.80 -7.88 -9.37
N VAL A 24 -5.92 -7.64 -10.05
CA VAL A 24 -6.35 -6.30 -10.50
C VAL A 24 -6.63 -5.37 -9.33
N ARG A 25 -7.32 -5.85 -8.30
CA ARG A 25 -7.59 -5.06 -7.09
C ARG A 25 -6.29 -4.64 -6.41
N ARG A 26 -5.38 -5.59 -6.17
CA ARG A 26 -4.06 -5.31 -5.57
C ARG A 26 -3.23 -4.34 -6.42
N LEU A 27 -3.27 -4.47 -7.74
CA LEU A 27 -2.58 -3.54 -8.62
C LEU A 27 -3.20 -2.14 -8.53
N ARG A 28 -4.52 -2.00 -8.56
CA ARG A 28 -5.18 -0.70 -8.41
C ARG A 28 -4.80 -0.02 -7.09
N ASP A 29 -4.80 -0.77 -5.99
CA ASP A 29 -4.40 -0.27 -4.67
C ASP A 29 -2.92 0.14 -4.63
N LEU A 30 -2.05 -0.49 -5.43
CA LEU A 30 -0.64 -0.11 -5.56
C LEU A 30 -0.45 1.18 -6.35
N LEU A 31 -1.22 1.35 -7.43
CA LEU A 31 -1.07 2.48 -8.35
C LEU A 31 -1.50 3.81 -7.74
N GLN A 32 -2.35 3.81 -6.72
CA GLN A 32 -2.74 5.03 -5.98
C GLN A 32 -1.56 5.70 -5.28
N ASP A 33 -0.52 4.94 -4.94
CA ASP A 33 0.66 5.43 -4.21
C ASP A 33 1.78 5.90 -5.15
N LEU A 34 1.63 5.72 -6.47
CA LEU A 34 2.66 6.07 -7.45
C LEU A 34 2.63 7.55 -7.84
N PRO A 35 3.79 8.14 -8.18
CA PRO A 35 3.83 9.41 -8.87
C PRO A 35 3.23 9.29 -10.28
N GLY A 36 2.47 10.29 -10.70
CA GLY A 36 1.72 10.28 -11.96
C GLY A 36 0.30 9.76 -11.78
N THR A 37 -0.47 9.70 -12.87
CA THR A 37 -1.84 9.20 -12.85
C THR A 37 -1.93 7.87 -13.59
N HIS A 38 -2.47 6.85 -12.91
CA HIS A 38 -2.59 5.51 -13.47
C HIS A 38 -4.01 4.95 -13.31
N ASP A 39 -4.68 4.68 -14.43
CA ASP A 39 -6.01 4.07 -14.45
C ASP A 39 -5.93 2.58 -14.80
N VAL A 40 -6.51 1.73 -13.96
CA VAL A 40 -6.69 0.30 -14.26
C VAL A 40 -8.03 0.07 -14.95
N LEU A 41 -7.97 -0.20 -16.25
CA LEU A 41 -9.08 -0.60 -17.08
C LEU A 41 -9.13 -2.12 -17.12
N ALA A 42 -10.11 -2.71 -16.44
CA ALA A 42 -10.38 -4.14 -16.56
C ALA A 42 -11.16 -4.38 -17.86
N ASP A 43 -10.60 -5.16 -18.78
CA ASP A 43 -11.30 -5.57 -20.00
C ASP A 43 -12.02 -6.90 -19.78
N SER A 44 -13.21 -7.03 -20.35
CA SER A 44 -13.97 -8.27 -20.52
C SER A 44 -13.16 -9.43 -21.14
N ALA A 45 -12.06 -9.12 -21.84
CA ALA A 45 -11.17 -10.09 -22.48
C ALA A 45 -10.14 -10.76 -21.55
N HIS A 46 -10.30 -10.71 -20.22
CA HIS A 46 -9.34 -11.25 -19.24
C HIS A 46 -7.93 -10.64 -19.36
N ARG A 47 -7.87 -9.36 -19.72
CA ARG A 47 -6.64 -8.58 -19.83
C ARG A 47 -6.70 -7.44 -18.84
N VAL A 48 -5.55 -7.03 -18.34
CA VAL A 48 -5.42 -5.86 -17.48
C VAL A 48 -4.75 -4.77 -18.28
N ARG A 49 -5.44 -3.65 -18.42
CA ARG A 49 -4.94 -2.48 -19.12
C ARG A 49 -4.65 -1.39 -18.08
N VAL A 50 -3.43 -0.87 -18.08
CA VAL A 50 -3.03 0.23 -17.22
C VAL A 50 -2.66 1.42 -18.08
N LEU A 51 -3.43 2.48 -17.96
CA LEU A 51 -3.19 3.74 -18.64
C LEU A 51 -2.39 4.65 -17.72
N SER A 52 -1.18 5.03 -18.09
CA SER A 52 -0.36 6.02 -17.37
C SER A 52 -0.40 7.34 -18.11
N TYR A 53 -0.68 8.44 -17.40
CA TYR A 53 -0.73 9.79 -17.95
C TYR A 53 -0.37 10.83 -16.86
N ASP A 54 0.00 12.04 -17.29
CA ASP A 54 0.38 13.15 -16.41
C ASP A 54 1.45 12.77 -15.37
N GLY A 55 2.56 12.17 -15.83
CA GLY A 55 3.70 11.85 -14.99
C GLY A 55 4.45 10.60 -15.44
N ASP A 56 4.93 9.83 -14.48
CA ASP A 56 5.78 8.67 -14.76
C ASP A 56 5.03 7.54 -15.47
N VAL A 57 5.74 6.84 -16.34
CA VAL A 57 5.26 5.60 -16.94
C VAL A 57 5.34 4.48 -15.91
N LEU A 58 4.32 3.62 -15.91
CA LEU A 58 4.23 2.45 -15.04
C LEU A 58 5.54 1.64 -14.99
N ALA A 59 6.00 1.35 -13.76
CA ALA A 59 7.24 0.61 -13.46
C ALA A 59 8.53 1.25 -14.02
N ALA A 60 8.47 2.47 -14.58
CA ALA A 60 9.59 3.19 -15.13
C ALA A 60 9.70 4.59 -14.48
N PRO A 61 10.03 4.67 -13.17
CA PRO A 61 10.09 5.93 -12.44
C PRO A 61 11.08 6.91 -13.10
N GLY A 62 10.71 8.18 -13.17
CA GLY A 62 11.46 9.25 -13.84
C GLY A 62 11.35 9.26 -15.36
N THR A 63 10.54 8.39 -15.96
CA THR A 63 10.22 8.44 -17.41
C THR A 63 8.83 9.04 -17.59
N ASP A 64 8.76 10.30 -17.99
CA ASP A 64 7.49 11.00 -18.19
C ASP A 64 6.72 10.45 -19.41
N THR A 65 5.39 10.35 -19.34
CA THR A 65 4.54 9.86 -20.44
C THR A 65 4.62 10.75 -21.70
N ALA A 66 5.04 12.00 -21.57
CA ALA A 66 5.31 12.89 -22.69
C ALA A 66 6.62 12.56 -23.43
N ASP A 67 7.58 11.88 -22.78
CA ASP A 67 8.87 11.52 -23.37
C ASP A 67 8.67 10.71 -24.67
N PRO A 68 9.27 11.12 -25.80
CA PRO A 68 9.27 10.34 -27.04
C PRO A 68 9.75 8.89 -26.88
N GLN A 69 10.60 8.60 -25.89
CA GLN A 69 11.14 7.29 -25.59
C GLN A 69 10.31 6.48 -24.59
N ALA A 70 9.25 7.05 -24.01
CA ALA A 70 8.44 6.45 -22.96
C ALA A 70 8.00 5.00 -23.27
N VAL A 71 7.50 4.75 -24.48
CA VAL A 71 7.07 3.41 -24.92
C VAL A 71 8.25 2.43 -24.99
N THR A 72 9.40 2.88 -25.49
CA THR A 72 10.59 2.03 -25.61
C THR A 72 11.13 1.65 -24.24
N VAL A 73 11.19 2.60 -23.31
CA VAL A 73 11.62 2.37 -21.93
C VAL A 73 10.65 1.41 -21.23
N ALA A 74 9.35 1.64 -21.32
CA ALA A 74 8.32 0.77 -20.76
C ALA A 74 8.45 -0.67 -21.26
N LYS A 75 8.60 -0.86 -22.57
CA LYS A 75 8.83 -2.20 -23.16
C LYS A 75 10.08 -2.86 -22.61
N ALA A 76 11.18 -2.12 -22.47
CA ALA A 76 12.43 -2.65 -21.93
C ALA A 76 12.30 -3.06 -20.45
N VAL A 77 11.62 -2.24 -19.63
CA VAL A 77 11.34 -2.55 -18.22
C VAL A 77 10.49 -3.81 -18.09
N LEU A 78 9.37 -3.88 -18.80
CA LEU A 78 8.46 -5.02 -18.76
C LEU A 78 9.14 -6.31 -19.25
N ALA A 79 9.95 -6.22 -20.32
CA ALA A 79 10.72 -7.35 -20.82
C ALA A 79 11.76 -7.86 -19.81
N ARG A 80 12.46 -6.95 -19.10
CA ARG A 80 13.41 -7.33 -18.04
C ARG A 80 12.73 -8.04 -16.87
N ALA A 81 11.50 -7.64 -16.55
CA ALA A 81 10.66 -8.33 -15.56
C ALA A 81 9.99 -9.61 -16.09
N GLY A 82 10.27 -10.00 -17.34
CA GLY A 82 9.67 -11.19 -17.97
C GLY A 82 8.15 -11.09 -18.14
N ILE A 83 7.63 -9.88 -18.36
CA ILE A 83 6.20 -9.61 -18.55
C ILE A 83 5.92 -9.49 -20.04
N GLN A 84 5.03 -10.35 -20.56
CA GLN A 84 4.50 -10.19 -21.91
C GLN A 84 3.35 -9.19 -21.90
N ALA A 85 3.59 -8.01 -22.46
CA ALA A 85 2.62 -6.93 -22.51
C ALA A 85 2.74 -6.13 -23.81
N ASP A 86 1.59 -5.70 -24.32
CA ASP A 86 1.53 -4.70 -25.38
C ASP A 86 1.67 -3.30 -24.77
N VAL A 87 2.49 -2.46 -25.36
CA VAL A 87 2.67 -1.07 -24.93
C VAL A 87 2.52 -0.13 -26.12
N GLU A 88 1.62 0.84 -25.99
CA GLU A 88 1.32 1.84 -27.01
C GLU A 88 1.24 3.25 -26.43
N ARG A 89 1.56 4.25 -27.27
CA ARG A 89 1.36 5.66 -26.95
C ARG A 89 -0.02 6.07 -27.42
N LEU A 90 -0.75 6.79 -26.58
CA LEU A 90 -2.04 7.37 -26.88
C LEU A 90 -1.93 8.90 -26.76
N GLU A 91 -2.47 9.62 -27.73
CA GLU A 91 -2.65 11.06 -27.64
C GLU A 91 -4.09 11.32 -27.19
N ARG A 92 -4.27 11.92 -26.00
CA ARG A 92 -5.59 12.24 -25.43
C ARG A 92 -5.77 13.75 -25.30
N ALA A 93 -7.00 14.18 -25.05
CA ALA A 93 -7.32 15.58 -24.76
C ALA A 93 -6.57 16.13 -23.53
N VAL A 94 -6.22 15.26 -22.58
CA VAL A 94 -5.48 15.61 -21.36
C VAL A 94 -3.96 15.56 -21.55
N GLY A 95 -3.46 15.00 -22.65
CA GLY A 95 -2.03 14.88 -22.91
C GLY A 95 -1.62 13.50 -23.45
N PRO A 96 -0.30 13.30 -23.67
CA PRO A 96 0.27 12.02 -24.07
C PRO A 96 0.19 11.01 -22.92
N ALA A 97 -0.22 9.80 -23.25
CA ALA A 97 -0.40 8.70 -22.31
C ALA A 97 0.27 7.42 -22.83
N VAL A 98 0.66 6.54 -21.91
CA VAL A 98 1.19 5.21 -22.23
C VAL A 98 0.23 4.16 -21.71
N LEU A 99 -0.27 3.33 -22.62
CA LEU A 99 -1.13 2.21 -22.27
C LEU A 99 -0.31 0.91 -22.25
N THR A 100 -0.36 0.20 -21.13
CA THR A 100 0.22 -1.13 -20.97
C THR A 100 -0.89 -2.17 -20.86
N THR A 101 -0.88 -3.18 -21.71
CA THR A 101 -1.87 -4.28 -21.71
C THR A 101 -1.19 -5.60 -21.36
N VAL A 102 -1.60 -6.21 -20.25
CA VAL A 102 -1.08 -7.49 -19.77
C VAL A 102 -2.11 -8.59 -20.01
N HIS A 103 -1.66 -9.74 -20.52
CA HIS A 103 -2.54 -10.78 -21.07
C HIS A 103 -2.73 -12.01 -20.17
N SER A 104 -2.17 -12.02 -18.95
CA SER A 104 -2.30 -13.15 -18.03
C SER A 104 -2.25 -12.71 -16.56
N ALA A 105 -2.91 -13.46 -15.68
CA ALA A 105 -2.87 -13.22 -14.23
C ALA A 105 -1.43 -13.32 -13.67
N GLU A 106 -0.62 -14.23 -14.20
CA GLU A 106 0.80 -14.32 -13.86
C GLU A 106 1.55 -13.05 -14.27
N GLY A 107 1.31 -12.54 -15.48
CA GLY A 107 1.87 -11.28 -15.94
C GLY A 107 1.46 -10.10 -15.06
N VAL A 108 0.22 -10.09 -14.56
CA VAL A 108 -0.27 -9.04 -13.64
C VAL A 108 0.43 -9.13 -12.29
N ASN A 109 0.63 -10.33 -11.75
CA ASN A 109 1.40 -10.53 -10.51
C ASN A 109 2.86 -10.11 -10.69
N ARG A 110 3.49 -10.44 -11.83
CA ARG A 110 4.86 -9.97 -12.15
C ARG A 110 4.91 -8.46 -12.31
N LEU A 111 3.90 -7.85 -12.94
CA LEU A 111 3.79 -6.40 -13.06
C LEU A 111 3.67 -5.74 -11.68
N PHE A 112 2.83 -6.29 -10.80
CA PHE A 112 2.73 -5.83 -9.42
C PHE A 112 4.10 -5.84 -8.74
N GLN A 113 4.86 -6.94 -8.85
CA GLN A 113 6.20 -7.02 -8.26
C GLN A 113 7.18 -6.03 -8.89
N ALA A 114 7.18 -5.88 -10.23
CA ALA A 114 8.03 -4.92 -10.92
C ALA A 114 7.76 -3.48 -10.46
N VAL A 115 6.48 -3.13 -10.26
CA VAL A 115 6.09 -1.82 -9.73
C VAL A 115 6.57 -1.66 -8.29
N ILE A 116 6.36 -2.66 -7.43
CA ILE A 116 6.88 -2.66 -6.05
C ILE A 116 8.39 -2.44 -6.05
N ASP A 117 9.15 -3.14 -6.89
CA ASP A 117 10.61 -3.04 -6.97
C ASP A 117 11.08 -1.63 -7.34
N THR A 118 10.28 -0.92 -8.14
CA THR A 118 10.56 0.45 -8.57
C THR A 118 10.09 1.53 -7.60
N LEU A 119 9.32 1.17 -6.56
CA LEU A 119 8.85 2.14 -5.57
C LEU A 119 10.03 2.81 -4.85
N PRO A 120 9.96 4.14 -4.65
CA PRO A 120 10.80 4.82 -3.68
C PRO A 120 10.75 4.11 -2.33
N HIS A 121 11.92 3.96 -1.71
CA HIS A 121 12.06 3.26 -0.44
C HIS A 121 11.06 3.70 0.66
N PRO A 122 10.76 5.00 0.85
CA PRO A 122 9.72 5.45 1.79
C PRO A 122 8.33 4.81 1.58
N LEU A 123 7.92 4.65 0.31
CA LEU A 123 6.63 4.05 -0.04
C LEU A 123 6.65 2.54 0.21
N LYS A 124 7.78 1.86 -0.04
CA LYS A 124 7.95 0.44 0.31
C LYS A 124 7.73 0.23 1.81
N VAL A 125 8.44 0.99 2.64
CA VAL A 125 8.34 0.92 4.11
C VAL A 125 6.91 1.18 4.59
N THR A 126 6.24 2.18 4.02
CA THR A 126 4.86 2.52 4.36
C THR A 126 3.92 1.37 4.04
N ARG A 127 4.03 0.78 2.84
CA ARG A 127 3.18 -0.34 2.44
C ARG A 127 3.42 -1.60 3.27
N GLU A 128 4.68 -1.89 3.60
CA GLU A 128 5.01 -3.00 4.50
C GLU A 128 4.43 -2.78 5.90
N LEU A 129 4.52 -1.55 6.43
CA LEU A 129 3.91 -1.20 7.71
C LEU A 129 2.39 -1.41 7.67
N VAL A 130 1.71 -0.90 6.64
CA VAL A 130 0.27 -1.08 6.43
C VAL A 130 -0.10 -2.57 6.39
N ALA A 131 0.66 -3.38 5.66
CA ALA A 131 0.41 -4.80 5.55
C ALA A 131 0.52 -5.50 6.90
N VAL A 132 1.61 -5.26 7.64
CA VAL A 132 1.81 -5.86 8.96
C VAL A 132 0.76 -5.38 9.98
N MET A 133 0.41 -4.09 9.95
CA MET A 133 -0.67 -3.54 10.80
C MET A 133 -2.03 -4.19 10.50
N ARG A 134 -2.34 -4.47 9.22
CA ARG A 134 -3.56 -5.20 8.83
C ARG A 134 -3.59 -6.62 9.40
N GLU A 135 -2.47 -7.35 9.32
CA GLU A 135 -2.37 -8.71 9.88
C GLU A 135 -2.59 -8.73 11.39
N HIS A 136 -2.17 -7.68 12.10
CA HIS A 136 -2.46 -7.51 13.53
C HIS A 136 -3.84 -6.91 13.85
N ASN A 137 -4.68 -6.67 12.84
CA ASN A 137 -6.00 -6.05 12.95
C ASN A 137 -5.97 -4.67 13.64
N PHE A 138 -5.03 -3.82 13.26
CA PHE A 138 -4.97 -2.44 13.76
C PHE A 138 -6.16 -1.61 13.26
N CYS A 139 -6.45 -0.51 13.96
CA CYS A 139 -7.43 0.48 13.51
C CYS A 139 -6.95 1.24 12.26
N ASP A 140 -7.81 1.29 11.25
CA ASP A 140 -7.64 2.04 9.99
C ASP A 140 -6.20 2.09 9.43
N PRO A 141 -5.56 0.94 9.16
CA PRO A 141 -4.21 0.91 8.62
C PRO A 141 -4.13 1.52 7.22
N ALA A 142 -5.25 1.68 6.52
CA ALA A 142 -5.30 2.33 5.20
C ALA A 142 -5.04 3.84 5.25
N ALA A 143 -5.19 4.48 6.43
CA ALA A 143 -4.92 5.90 6.61
C ALA A 143 -3.41 6.23 6.70
N VAL A 144 -2.52 5.24 6.68
CA VAL A 144 -1.08 5.44 6.78
C VAL A 144 -0.50 5.81 5.41
N TYR A 145 0.24 6.92 5.34
CA TYR A 145 0.81 7.45 4.09
C TYR A 145 2.22 8.03 4.28
N THR A 146 2.97 8.16 3.19
CA THR A 146 4.24 8.91 3.18
C THR A 146 4.01 10.36 2.76
N LEU A 147 4.59 11.32 3.48
CA LEU A 147 4.67 12.71 3.06
C LEU A 147 5.98 13.35 3.51
N HIS A 148 6.68 14.00 2.58
CA HIS A 148 7.98 14.67 2.81
C HIS A 148 9.03 13.77 3.49
N GLY A 149 9.10 12.49 3.10
CA GLY A 149 10.07 11.54 3.68
C GLY A 149 9.71 11.05 5.08
N HIS A 150 8.48 11.27 5.53
CA HIS A 150 7.97 10.75 6.80
C HIS A 150 6.75 9.87 6.59
N VAL A 151 6.57 8.87 7.45
CA VAL A 151 5.36 8.06 7.54
C VAL A 151 4.39 8.73 8.53
N LYS A 152 3.14 8.91 8.11
CA LYS A 152 2.09 9.63 8.85
C LYS A 152 0.78 8.84 8.82
N GLY A 153 -0.19 9.30 9.61
CA GLY A 153 -1.54 8.73 9.62
C GLY A 153 -1.68 7.44 10.44
N ILE A 154 -0.69 7.12 11.26
CA ILE A 154 -0.74 5.96 12.16
C ILE A 154 -1.65 6.28 13.33
N GLN A 155 -2.80 5.59 13.37
CA GLN A 155 -3.77 5.66 14.44
C GLN A 155 -3.78 4.33 15.19
N LEU A 156 -3.78 4.39 16.52
CA LEU A 156 -3.75 3.23 17.38
C LEU A 156 -4.92 3.31 18.36
N THR A 157 -5.61 2.20 18.56
CA THR A 157 -6.39 2.02 19.79
C THR A 157 -5.46 1.75 20.98
N LEU A 158 -6.01 1.71 22.18
CA LEU A 158 -5.28 1.25 23.36
C LEU A 158 -4.76 -0.20 23.22
N GLU A 159 -5.51 -1.06 22.52
CA GLU A 159 -5.06 -2.42 22.23
C GLU A 159 -3.88 -2.43 21.27
N ASP A 160 -3.96 -1.64 20.19
CA ASP A 160 -2.88 -1.54 19.21
C ASP A 160 -1.60 -0.98 19.85
N ALA A 161 -1.72 0.00 20.75
CA ALA A 161 -0.59 0.50 21.52
C ALA A 161 0.08 -0.59 22.38
N ARG A 162 -0.71 -1.53 22.94
CA ARG A 162 -0.14 -2.70 23.64
C ARG A 162 0.57 -3.66 22.68
N LYS A 163 0.00 -3.92 21.50
CA LYS A 163 0.64 -4.74 20.46
C LYS A 163 1.99 -4.16 20.04
N VAL A 164 2.04 -2.85 19.80
CA VAL A 164 3.28 -2.11 19.48
C VAL A 164 4.30 -2.22 20.61
N ARG A 165 3.88 -1.99 21.86
CA ARG A 165 4.75 -2.12 23.04
C ARG A 165 5.32 -3.52 23.21
N ALA A 166 4.48 -4.54 23.09
CA ALA A 166 4.90 -5.94 23.13
C ALA A 166 5.90 -6.27 22.00
N ALA A 167 5.62 -5.83 20.77
CA ALA A 167 6.51 -6.05 19.63
C ALA A 167 7.88 -5.38 19.78
N LEU A 168 7.94 -4.26 20.51
CA LEU A 168 9.18 -3.55 20.84
C LEU A 168 9.82 -4.06 22.15
N GLY A 169 9.36 -5.19 22.69
CA GLY A 169 9.99 -5.91 23.79
C GLY A 169 9.63 -5.41 25.19
N GLU A 170 8.49 -4.73 25.36
CA GLU A 170 8.01 -4.38 26.70
C GLU A 170 7.42 -5.61 27.41
N PRO A 171 7.90 -5.98 28.61
CA PRO A 171 7.30 -7.06 29.39
C PRO A 171 5.90 -6.62 29.89
N GLN A 172 4.91 -7.44 29.57
CA GLN A 172 3.47 -7.40 29.94
C GLN A 172 2.90 -6.02 30.32
N ALA A 173 2.12 -5.45 29.39
CA ALA A 173 1.55 -4.11 29.48
C ALA A 173 0.61 -3.91 30.69
N ALA A 174 0.65 -2.68 31.23
CA ALA A 174 -0.24 -2.20 32.28
C ALA A 174 -1.74 -2.32 31.88
N PRO A 175 -2.65 -2.47 32.86
CA PRO A 175 -4.09 -2.56 32.60
C PRO A 175 -4.64 -1.37 31.82
N ALA A 176 -5.78 -1.57 31.14
CA ALA A 176 -6.44 -0.52 30.36
C ALA A 176 -6.76 0.72 31.20
N PRO A 177 -6.49 1.94 30.69
CA PRO A 177 -6.96 3.15 31.35
C PRO A 177 -8.49 3.13 31.43
N THR A 178 -9.01 3.68 32.52
CA THR A 178 -10.45 3.75 32.82
C THR A 178 -11.00 5.17 32.72
N ARG A 179 -10.13 6.18 32.58
CA ARG A 179 -10.50 7.60 32.53
C ARG A 179 -9.77 8.38 31.43
N PRO A 180 -10.37 9.45 30.87
CA PRO A 180 -9.73 10.27 29.84
C PRO A 180 -8.41 10.94 30.26
N GLN A 181 -8.25 11.29 31.55
CA GLN A 181 -7.00 11.84 32.10
C GLN A 181 -5.86 10.81 32.08
N GLU A 182 -6.20 9.53 32.23
CA GLU A 182 -5.26 8.41 32.16
C GLU A 182 -4.84 8.18 30.69
N LEU A 183 -5.69 8.50 29.71
CA LEU A 183 -5.36 8.38 28.28
C LEU A 183 -4.24 9.34 27.85
N TYR A 184 -4.23 10.59 28.35
CA TYR A 184 -3.15 11.54 28.05
C TYR A 184 -1.81 11.07 28.66
N ALA A 185 -1.84 10.54 29.89
CA ALA A 185 -0.65 9.95 30.49
C ALA A 185 -0.14 8.73 29.70
N VAL A 186 -1.05 7.87 29.19
CA VAL A 186 -0.70 6.77 28.29
C VAL A 186 -0.07 7.28 26.99
N ALA A 187 -0.56 8.38 26.43
CA ALA A 187 0.03 8.98 25.24
C ALA A 187 1.47 9.46 25.48
N ASP A 188 1.70 10.19 26.57
CA ASP A 188 3.04 10.68 26.94
C ASP A 188 4.00 9.50 27.22
N ASP A 189 3.52 8.47 27.91
CA ASP A 189 4.28 7.26 28.19
C ASP A 189 4.60 6.47 26.91
N LEU A 190 3.66 6.37 25.98
CA LEU A 190 3.88 5.76 24.67
C LEU A 190 4.87 6.57 23.84
N ALA A 191 4.75 7.89 23.79
CA ALA A 191 5.68 8.78 23.10
C ALA A 191 7.11 8.60 23.57
N ARG A 192 7.31 8.59 24.90
CA ARG A 192 8.61 8.34 25.53
C ARG A 192 9.15 6.94 25.19
N PHE A 193 8.32 5.92 25.32
CA PHE A 193 8.70 4.54 25.00
C PHE A 193 9.11 4.37 23.53
N LEU A 194 8.32 4.91 22.59
CA LEU A 194 8.63 4.86 21.16
C LEU A 194 9.93 5.60 20.83
N SER A 195 10.15 6.77 21.44
CA SER A 195 11.38 7.54 21.26
C SER A 195 12.62 6.76 21.74
N GLU A 196 12.50 6.01 22.84
CA GLU A 196 13.58 5.14 23.33
C GLU A 196 13.82 3.93 22.43
N LYS A 197 12.75 3.26 21.98
CA LYS A 197 12.87 1.97 21.27
C LYS A 197 13.13 2.09 19.78
N LEU A 198 12.58 3.10 19.11
CA LEU A 198 12.78 3.30 17.68
C LEU A 198 14.06 4.11 17.39
N GLY A 199 14.59 4.82 18.41
CA GLY A 199 15.74 5.72 18.27
C GLY A 199 15.46 6.93 17.39
N GLY A 200 16.45 7.82 17.24
CA GLY A 200 16.34 9.02 16.41
C GLY A 200 15.58 10.17 17.09
N ASP A 201 14.80 10.92 16.30
CA ASP A 201 14.02 12.07 16.76
C ASP A 201 12.88 11.65 17.70
N SER A 202 12.43 12.58 18.55
CA SER A 202 11.32 12.31 19.45
C SER A 202 10.03 12.01 18.70
N VAL A 203 9.35 10.92 19.10
CA VAL A 203 8.06 10.53 18.57
C VAL A 203 6.97 11.19 19.40
N GLY A 204 6.20 12.10 18.80
CA GLY A 204 5.01 12.66 19.43
C GLY A 204 3.85 11.65 19.41
N VAL A 205 3.00 11.66 20.43
CA VAL A 205 1.73 10.91 20.44
C VAL A 205 0.64 11.84 20.96
N ARG A 206 -0.51 11.86 20.30
CA ARG A 206 -1.68 12.66 20.70
C ARG A 206 -2.86 11.76 21.02
N ALA A 207 -3.47 12.00 22.18
CA ALA A 207 -4.68 11.30 22.61
C ALA A 207 -5.95 12.00 22.12
N TYR A 208 -6.89 11.21 21.61
CA TYR A 208 -8.22 11.61 21.17
C TYR A 208 -9.24 10.70 21.88
N PRO A 209 -9.81 11.14 23.02
CA PRO A 209 -10.76 10.33 23.76
C PRO A 209 -12.07 10.19 22.98
N ALA A 210 -12.71 9.03 23.08
CA ALA A 210 -14.00 8.76 22.49
C ALA A 210 -15.05 9.75 23.03
N ARG A 211 -15.71 10.48 22.14
CA ARG A 211 -16.87 11.34 22.48
C ARG A 211 -18.14 10.58 22.15
N GLY A 212 -18.60 9.77 23.09
CA GLY A 212 -19.64 8.75 22.90
C GLY A 212 -21.05 9.18 22.46
N ILE A 213 -21.27 10.33 21.78
CA ILE A 213 -22.62 10.75 21.32
C ILE A 213 -22.66 11.42 19.92
N LEU A 214 -21.55 11.72 19.22
CA LEU A 214 -21.60 12.60 18.03
C LEU A 214 -20.97 12.08 16.72
N CYS A 215 -20.50 10.83 16.67
CA CYS A 215 -19.87 10.28 15.47
C CYS A 215 -20.04 8.76 15.45
N ASP A 216 -20.76 8.24 14.45
CA ASP A 216 -21.05 6.81 14.29
C ASP A 216 -19.78 5.93 14.05
N TYR A 217 -18.61 6.54 13.91
CA TYR A 217 -17.32 5.87 13.68
C TYR A 217 -16.31 6.01 14.85
N CYS A 218 -16.63 6.76 15.90
CA CYS A 218 -15.69 7.17 16.93
C CYS A 218 -15.99 6.50 18.29
N MET A 219 -15.99 5.16 18.35
CA MET A 219 -16.32 4.42 19.58
C MET A 219 -15.13 4.16 20.51
N ASP A 220 -13.89 4.30 20.01
CA ASP A 220 -12.68 3.97 20.74
C ASP A 220 -11.80 5.18 21.06
N ASP A 221 -11.08 5.11 22.18
CA ASP A 221 -10.00 6.04 22.50
C ASP A 221 -8.83 5.82 21.53
N LEU A 222 -8.44 6.88 20.82
CA LEU A 222 -7.40 6.83 19.81
C LEU A 222 -6.12 7.55 20.26
N LEU A 223 -5.00 6.95 19.90
CA LEU A 223 -3.65 7.51 20.01
C LEU A 223 -3.11 7.71 18.59
N VAL A 224 -2.85 8.95 18.21
CA VAL A 224 -2.31 9.28 16.89
C VAL A 224 -0.82 9.57 17.04
N LEU A 225 0.00 8.79 16.34
CA LEU A 225 1.44 9.00 16.29
C LEU A 225 1.76 10.23 15.43
N GLY A 226 2.76 10.98 15.88
CA GLY A 226 3.42 11.99 15.07
C GLY A 226 4.14 11.37 13.87
N PRO A 227 4.64 12.21 12.94
CA PRO A 227 5.39 11.71 11.80
C PRO A 227 6.58 10.87 12.25
N LEU A 228 6.69 9.66 11.73
CA LEU A 228 7.87 8.82 11.91
C LEU A 228 8.86 9.08 10.77
N THR A 229 10.15 9.11 11.07
CA THR A 229 11.17 8.97 10.04
C THR A 229 11.08 7.60 9.37
N ILE A 230 11.65 7.44 8.17
CA ILE A 230 11.63 6.15 7.46
C ILE A 230 12.31 5.06 8.30
N ALA A 231 13.46 5.36 8.92
CA ALA A 231 14.17 4.41 9.78
C ALA A 231 13.34 3.98 11.00
N GLN A 232 12.59 4.89 11.62
CA GLN A 232 11.69 4.56 12.73
C GLN A 232 10.50 3.70 12.26
N ALA A 233 9.95 3.99 11.09
CA ALA A 233 8.89 3.19 10.50
C ALA A 233 9.39 1.77 10.15
N GLU A 234 10.59 1.64 9.59
CA GLU A 234 11.22 0.33 9.34
C GLU A 234 11.43 -0.47 10.62
N ALA A 235 11.93 0.16 11.68
CA ALA A 235 12.12 -0.48 12.96
C ALA A 235 10.80 -0.98 13.55
N LEU A 236 9.74 -0.18 13.46
CA LEU A 236 8.39 -0.55 13.89
C LEU A 236 7.83 -1.70 13.05
N THR A 237 7.90 -1.62 11.72
CA THR A 237 7.48 -2.69 10.80
C THR A 237 8.19 -3.99 11.12
N SER A 238 9.52 -3.95 11.28
CA SER A 238 10.33 -5.13 11.59
C SER A 238 9.97 -5.74 12.95
N ALA A 239 9.69 -4.91 13.95
CA ALA A 239 9.27 -5.38 15.27
C ALA A 239 7.91 -6.11 15.20
N LEU A 240 6.93 -5.50 14.55
CA LEU A 240 5.59 -6.09 14.39
C LEU A 240 5.59 -7.33 13.49
N ALA A 241 6.44 -7.39 12.47
CA ALA A 241 6.56 -8.56 11.60
C ALA A 241 7.12 -9.77 12.36
N ARG A 242 8.11 -9.56 13.24
CA ARG A 242 8.69 -10.64 14.06
C ARG A 242 7.66 -11.28 14.98
N THR A 243 6.78 -10.49 15.60
CA THR A 243 5.76 -11.05 16.48
C THR A 243 4.71 -11.88 15.75
N LEU A 244 4.45 -11.63 14.45
CA LEU A 244 3.59 -12.51 13.65
C LEU A 244 4.23 -13.88 13.44
N LEU A 245 5.54 -13.92 13.21
CA LEU A 245 6.27 -15.16 12.94
C LEU A 245 6.44 -16.03 14.19
N GLU A 246 6.48 -15.44 15.38
CA GLU A 246 6.57 -16.16 16.65
C GLU A 246 5.25 -16.84 17.07
N VAL A 247 4.13 -16.46 16.44
CA VAL A 247 2.78 -17.00 16.72
C VAL A 247 2.43 -18.19 15.79
N LEU A 248 3.24 -18.44 14.76
CA LEU A 248 3.10 -19.56 13.80
C LEU A 248 4.00 -20.75 14.18
#